data_AF-A0A815WHS8-F1
#
_entry.id   AF-A0A815WHS8-F1
#
_cell.length_a   1.000
_cell.length_b   1.000
_cell.length_c   1.000
_cell.angle_alpha   90.00
_cell.angle_beta   90.00
_cell.angle_gamma   90.00
#
_symmetry.space_group_name_H-M   'P 1'
#
loop_
_entity.id
_entity.type
_entity.pdbx_description
1 polymer ?
#
loop_
_entity_poly.entity_id
_entity_poly.type
_entity_poly.pdbx_seq_one_letter_code
_entity_poly.pdbx_strand_id
1 'polypeptide(L)'
;PKGVLTFRRFALPDIWKPKWIESQARLCKIHLRKNTTIEDMHGLLQVDFANEFIGGGVMNEGIVQEEIRFTICTEMLVSVLICEVMLPNECIFLIGCEQYVTYSGYATTFKAKDNFIDKTPKDSWGRKLSHVVAMDAINYLNSLDQYTIENMSRELIKAYTCFRIPKSMEKSMFGIATGNWGCGAFNGDRQLKGMS
;
A
#
# COMPACT_ATOMS: atom_id res chain seq x y z
N PRO A 1 -3.60 21.99 -11.22
CA PRO A 1 -2.43 21.12 -10.93
C PRO A 1 -1.30 21.30 -11.98
N LYS A 2 -0.05 21.50 -11.53
CA LYS A 2 1.17 21.55 -12.38
C LYS A 2 2.19 20.50 -11.89
N GLY A 3 1.75 19.26 -11.77
CA GLY A 3 2.57 18.14 -11.25
C GLY A 3 2.63 16.99 -12.25
N VAL A 4 3.41 15.98 -11.92
CA VAL A 4 3.50 14.72 -12.65
C VAL A 4 3.04 13.58 -11.73
N LEU A 5 2.36 12.60 -12.31
CA LEU A 5 2.01 11.34 -11.67
C LEU A 5 2.73 10.19 -12.36
N THR A 6 3.17 9.20 -11.60
CA THR A 6 3.71 7.96 -12.15
C THR A 6 2.93 6.78 -11.61
N PHE A 7 2.36 6.01 -12.52
CA PHE A 7 1.75 4.71 -12.27
C PHE A 7 2.74 3.66 -12.75
N ARG A 8 3.16 2.76 -11.86
CA ARG A 8 4.10 1.69 -12.22
C ARG A 8 3.60 0.35 -11.69
N ARG A 9 3.23 -0.52 -12.61
CA ARG A 9 3.05 -1.95 -12.33
C ARG A 9 4.42 -2.62 -12.26
N PHE A 10 4.63 -3.48 -11.28
CA PHE A 10 5.86 -4.26 -11.15
C PHE A 10 5.52 -5.71 -10.83
N ALA A 11 6.08 -6.63 -11.61
CA ALA A 11 6.02 -8.06 -11.37
C ALA A 11 7.39 -8.56 -10.91
N LEU A 12 7.45 -9.23 -9.76
CA LEU A 12 8.66 -9.85 -9.26
C LEU A 12 9.00 -11.09 -10.12
N PRO A 13 10.14 -11.09 -10.82
CA PRO A 13 10.58 -12.25 -11.59
C PRO A 13 10.86 -13.45 -10.67
N ASP A 14 10.62 -14.67 -11.15
CA ASP A 14 10.84 -15.89 -10.37
C ASP A 14 12.28 -16.03 -9.87
N ILE A 15 13.26 -15.65 -10.69
CA ILE A 15 14.69 -15.66 -10.32
C ILE A 15 15.03 -14.72 -9.15
N TRP A 16 14.15 -13.77 -8.82
CA TRP A 16 14.33 -12.85 -7.70
C TRP A 16 13.50 -13.23 -6.47
N LYS A 17 12.71 -14.29 -6.54
CA LYS A 17 11.95 -14.78 -5.38
C LYS A 17 12.93 -15.28 -4.31
N PRO A 18 12.84 -14.78 -3.06
CA PRO A 18 13.73 -15.21 -2.01
C PRO A 18 13.49 -16.67 -1.63
N LYS A 19 14.57 -17.35 -1.26
CA LYS A 19 14.49 -18.62 -0.57
C LYS A 19 14.41 -18.38 0.93
N TRP A 20 13.19 -18.24 1.45
CA TRP A 20 12.94 -17.79 2.83
C TRP A 20 13.72 -18.56 3.89
N ILE A 21 13.72 -19.90 3.79
CA ILE A 21 14.38 -20.80 4.75
C ILE A 21 15.92 -20.63 4.73
N GLU A 22 16.49 -20.29 3.58
CA GLU A 22 17.94 -20.10 3.41
C GLU A 22 18.39 -18.67 3.76
N SER A 23 17.45 -17.75 4.00
CA SER A 23 17.76 -16.33 4.22
C SER A 23 18.53 -16.11 5.51
N GLN A 24 19.66 -15.39 5.41
CA GLN A 24 20.47 -14.93 6.54
C GLN A 24 20.31 -13.42 6.80
N ALA A 25 19.31 -12.79 6.17
CA ALA A 25 19.07 -11.37 6.33
C ALA A 25 18.64 -11.06 7.78
N ARG A 26 19.22 -10.00 8.36
CA ARG A 26 18.80 -9.52 9.69
C ARG A 26 17.47 -8.77 9.57
N LEU A 27 16.63 -8.92 10.59
CA LEU A 27 15.41 -8.12 10.72
C LEU A 27 15.75 -6.63 10.75
N CYS A 28 14.88 -5.81 10.16
CA CYS A 28 15.02 -4.36 10.12
C CYS A 28 14.56 -3.71 11.44
N LYS A 29 14.81 -2.40 11.57
CA LYS A 29 14.29 -1.62 12.70
C LYS A 29 12.79 -1.40 12.53
N ILE A 30 12.04 -1.56 13.63
CA ILE A 30 10.59 -1.34 13.67
C ILE A 30 10.30 -0.17 14.60
N HIS A 31 9.44 0.74 14.15
CA HIS A 31 8.95 1.87 14.94
C HIS A 31 7.42 1.79 15.04
N LEU A 32 6.90 1.64 16.26
CA LEU A 32 5.46 1.65 16.51
C LEU A 32 5.01 3.08 16.81
N ARG A 33 4.05 3.59 16.02
CA ARG A 33 3.36 4.85 16.31
C ARG A 33 1.88 4.58 16.52
N LYS A 34 1.36 5.12 17.62
CA LYS A 34 -0.07 5.11 17.94
C LYS A 34 -0.67 6.46 17.54
N ASN A 35 -1.95 6.47 17.21
CA ASN A 35 -2.73 7.68 16.90
C ASN A 35 -2.20 8.48 15.69
N THR A 36 -1.61 7.79 14.71
CA THR A 36 -1.18 8.36 13.43
C THR A 36 -1.64 7.43 12.32
N THR A 37 -1.99 7.97 11.16
CA THR A 37 -2.36 7.16 10.00
C THR A 37 -1.17 6.97 9.06
N ILE A 38 -1.34 6.12 8.05
CA ILE A 38 -0.27 5.83 7.07
C ILE A 38 0.00 7.06 6.20
N GLU A 39 -1.06 7.78 5.81
CA GLU A 39 -0.98 8.97 4.98
C GLU A 39 -0.22 10.14 5.65
N ASP A 40 -0.23 10.20 6.98
CA ASP A 40 0.52 11.19 7.78
C ASP A 40 2.04 10.94 7.74
N MET A 41 2.48 9.75 7.34
CA MET A 41 3.90 9.37 7.31
C MET A 41 4.57 9.83 6.02
N HIS A 42 4.76 11.14 5.88
CA HIS A 42 5.39 11.74 4.70
C HIS A 42 6.84 11.26 4.49
N GLY A 43 7.23 11.09 3.22
CA GLY A 43 8.59 10.66 2.85
C GLY A 43 8.90 9.18 3.06
N LEU A 44 7.94 8.39 3.58
CA LEU A 44 8.00 6.94 3.61
C LEU A 44 7.23 6.33 2.44
N LEU A 45 7.50 5.06 2.13
CA LEU A 45 6.66 4.27 1.24
C LEU A 45 5.36 3.91 1.99
N GLN A 46 4.25 4.48 1.56
CA GLN A 46 2.93 4.31 2.18
C GLN A 46 2.23 3.10 1.59
N VAL A 47 1.86 2.13 2.43
CA VAL A 47 1.16 0.92 1.97
C VAL A 47 -0.33 1.20 1.88
N ASP A 48 -0.89 0.92 0.71
CA ASP A 48 -2.32 0.83 0.47
C ASP A 48 -2.74 -0.63 0.60
N PHE A 49 -3.66 -0.92 1.52
CA PHE A 49 -4.19 -2.25 1.80
C PHE A 49 -5.24 -2.61 0.76
N ALA A 50 -4.74 -2.82 -0.45
CA ALA A 50 -5.53 -2.84 -1.65
C ALA A 50 -6.39 -4.11 -1.79
N ASN A 51 -7.37 -4.03 -2.66
CA ASN A 51 -7.92 -5.17 -3.37
C ASN A 51 -7.01 -5.54 -4.57
N GLU A 52 -7.06 -6.78 -5.05
CA GLU A 52 -6.33 -7.18 -6.27
C GLU A 52 -6.79 -6.38 -7.50
N PHE A 53 -8.04 -5.94 -7.51
CA PHE A 53 -8.55 -4.87 -8.37
C PHE A 53 -8.33 -3.53 -7.68
N ILE A 54 -7.28 -2.81 -8.07
CA ILE A 54 -6.87 -1.56 -7.43
C ILE A 54 -8.02 -0.55 -7.32
N GLY A 55 -8.13 0.09 -6.16
CA GLY A 55 -9.22 0.98 -5.78
C GLY A 55 -10.43 0.27 -5.18
N GLY A 56 -10.49 -1.06 -5.22
CA GLY A 56 -11.49 -1.87 -4.52
C GLY A 56 -12.92 -1.39 -4.77
N GLY A 57 -13.60 -1.03 -3.68
CA GLY A 57 -14.99 -0.56 -3.72
C GLY A 57 -15.16 0.94 -3.92
N VAL A 58 -14.12 1.70 -4.30
CA VAL A 58 -14.15 3.19 -4.27
C VAL A 58 -15.23 3.81 -5.18
N MET A 59 -15.60 3.11 -6.26
CA MET A 59 -16.67 3.53 -7.17
C MET A 59 -18.07 3.05 -6.73
N ASN A 60 -18.14 2.29 -5.63
CA ASN A 60 -19.35 1.65 -5.10
C ASN A 60 -19.53 2.00 -3.61
N GLU A 61 -19.71 1.00 -2.74
CA GLU A 61 -19.99 1.17 -1.30
C GLU A 61 -18.75 1.04 -0.40
N GLY A 62 -17.56 0.84 -0.98
CA GLY A 62 -16.33 0.67 -0.21
C GLY A 62 -15.88 1.98 0.45
N ILE A 63 -15.60 1.95 1.75
CA ILE A 63 -15.07 3.12 2.48
C ILE A 63 -14.17 2.70 3.66
N VAL A 64 -13.23 1.80 3.38
CA VAL A 64 -12.18 1.39 4.32
C VAL A 64 -10.85 2.03 3.90
N GLN A 65 -9.70 1.50 4.32
CA GLN A 65 -8.42 2.18 4.17
C GLN A 65 -8.08 2.52 2.70
N GLU A 66 -8.27 1.60 1.75
CA GLU A 66 -8.01 1.82 0.32
C GLU A 66 -8.93 2.89 -0.25
N GLU A 67 -10.25 2.75 -0.09
CA GLU A 67 -11.20 3.69 -0.70
C GLU A 67 -11.12 5.08 -0.08
N ILE A 68 -10.84 5.18 1.23
CA ILE A 68 -10.57 6.48 1.88
C ILE A 68 -9.36 7.13 1.22
N ARG A 69 -8.27 6.37 1.00
CA ARG A 69 -7.06 6.90 0.37
C ARG A 69 -7.33 7.40 -1.06
N PHE A 70 -8.08 6.64 -1.86
CA PHE A 70 -8.46 7.06 -3.22
C PHE A 70 -9.44 8.23 -3.21
N THR A 71 -10.25 8.38 -2.16
CA THR A 71 -11.20 9.51 -2.01
C THR A 71 -10.47 10.82 -1.70
N ILE A 72 -9.46 10.79 -0.81
CA ILE A 72 -8.71 12.00 -0.45
C ILE A 72 -7.63 12.36 -1.48
N CYS A 73 -7.15 11.39 -2.26
CA CYS A 73 -6.16 11.54 -3.33
C CYS A 73 -6.75 11.10 -4.67
N THR A 74 -7.76 11.80 -5.16
CA THR A 74 -8.61 11.39 -6.31
C THR A 74 -7.86 11.13 -7.62
N GLU A 75 -6.64 11.64 -7.78
CA GLU A 75 -5.74 11.28 -8.89
C GLU A 75 -5.44 9.79 -8.98
N MET A 76 -5.49 9.08 -7.84
CA MET A 76 -5.31 7.63 -7.78
C MET A 76 -6.40 6.88 -8.55
N LEU A 77 -7.61 7.45 -8.72
CA LEU A 77 -8.70 6.82 -9.48
C LEU A 77 -8.33 6.50 -10.93
N VAL A 78 -7.35 7.19 -11.51
CA VAL A 78 -6.84 6.88 -12.85
C VAL A 78 -6.29 5.45 -12.92
N SER A 79 -5.74 4.90 -11.82
CA SER A 79 -5.25 3.52 -11.82
C SER A 79 -6.37 2.51 -12.01
N VAL A 80 -7.58 2.79 -11.51
CA VAL A 80 -8.77 1.93 -11.69
C VAL A 80 -9.09 1.73 -13.17
N LEU A 81 -8.84 2.76 -14.00
CA LEU A 81 -9.10 2.70 -15.43
C LEU A 81 -8.01 1.93 -16.21
N ILE A 82 -6.74 2.05 -15.79
CA ILE A 82 -5.59 1.63 -16.62
C ILE A 82 -4.87 0.38 -16.11
N CYS A 83 -5.20 -0.13 -14.91
CA CYS A 83 -4.53 -1.27 -14.31
C CYS A 83 -5.46 -2.49 -14.24
N GLU A 84 -5.01 -3.61 -14.79
CA GLU A 84 -5.67 -4.92 -14.61
C GLU A 84 -5.47 -5.48 -13.19
N VAL A 85 -6.20 -6.56 -12.86
CA VAL A 85 -6.06 -7.31 -11.60
C VAL A 85 -4.61 -7.67 -11.30
N MET A 86 -4.13 -7.43 -10.06
CA MET A 86 -2.78 -7.75 -9.65
C MET A 86 -2.59 -9.25 -9.42
N LEU A 87 -1.55 -9.84 -10.01
CA LEU A 87 -1.15 -11.22 -9.72
C LEU A 87 -0.42 -11.32 -8.36
N PRO A 88 -0.26 -12.53 -7.79
CA PRO A 88 0.38 -12.73 -6.48
C PRO A 88 1.81 -12.17 -6.36
N ASN A 89 2.53 -12.06 -7.47
CA ASN A 89 3.89 -11.51 -7.53
C ASN A 89 3.93 -10.08 -8.09
N GLU A 90 2.80 -9.37 -8.13
CA GLU A 90 2.70 -8.02 -8.67
C GLU A 90 2.36 -6.97 -7.61
N CYS A 91 2.70 -5.72 -7.88
CA CYS A 91 2.21 -4.57 -7.15
C CYS A 91 2.10 -3.36 -8.08
N ILE A 92 1.39 -2.32 -7.63
CA ILE A 92 1.24 -1.06 -8.35
C ILE A 92 1.74 0.09 -7.46
N PHE A 93 2.71 0.84 -7.96
CA PHE A 93 3.18 2.07 -7.33
C PHE A 93 2.45 3.27 -7.92
N LEU A 94 1.99 4.15 -7.04
CA LEU A 94 1.33 5.41 -7.34
C LEU A 94 2.19 6.53 -6.72
N ILE A 95 2.87 7.28 -7.58
CA ILE A 95 3.88 8.26 -7.15
C ILE A 95 3.46 9.66 -7.60
N GLY A 96 3.49 10.61 -6.67
CA GLY A 96 3.22 12.01 -6.95
C GLY A 96 1.80 12.47 -6.62
N CYS A 97 0.95 11.58 -6.09
CA CYS A 97 -0.44 11.89 -5.79
C CYS A 97 -0.56 13.02 -4.77
N GLU A 98 -1.44 13.97 -5.07
CA GLU A 98 -1.82 15.08 -4.19
C GLU A 98 -3.00 14.68 -3.33
N GLN A 99 -2.95 15.03 -2.03
CA GLN A 99 -4.13 14.99 -1.19
C GLN A 99 -4.92 16.28 -1.35
N TYR A 100 -6.22 16.16 -1.60
CA TYR A 100 -7.10 17.29 -1.86
C TYR A 100 -8.05 17.59 -0.68
N VAL A 101 -8.32 16.60 0.16
CA VAL A 101 -9.37 16.69 1.19
C VAL A 101 -8.88 16.11 2.51
N THR A 102 -9.24 16.75 3.61
CA THR A 102 -9.11 16.21 4.96
C THR A 102 -10.35 15.40 5.33
N TYR A 103 -10.22 14.46 6.25
CA TYR A 103 -11.35 13.60 6.62
C TYR A 103 -11.36 13.29 8.12
N SER A 104 -12.45 12.67 8.56
CA SER A 104 -12.57 12.05 9.89
C SER A 104 -13.41 10.80 9.81
N GLY A 105 -13.32 9.96 10.84
CA GLY A 105 -14.04 8.69 10.89
C GLY A 105 -13.46 7.65 9.94
N TYR A 106 -14.11 6.50 9.91
CA TYR A 106 -13.72 5.33 9.13
C TYR A 106 -14.96 4.49 8.86
N ALA A 107 -15.00 3.75 7.73
CA ALA A 107 -16.17 2.97 7.34
C ALA A 107 -17.44 3.85 7.37
N THR A 108 -18.52 3.37 8.00
CA THR A 108 -19.81 4.05 8.11
C THR A 108 -19.77 5.42 8.81
N THR A 109 -18.67 5.75 9.50
CA THR A 109 -18.48 7.06 10.16
C THR A 109 -17.65 8.06 9.35
N PHE A 110 -17.17 7.65 8.16
CA PHE A 110 -16.35 8.50 7.30
C PHE A 110 -17.06 9.80 6.93
N LYS A 111 -16.34 10.91 7.03
CA LYS A 111 -16.77 12.23 6.60
C LYS A 111 -15.60 12.98 5.98
N ALA A 112 -15.73 13.36 4.72
CA ALA A 112 -14.92 14.41 4.12
C ALA A 112 -15.18 15.73 4.87
N LYS A 113 -14.11 16.48 5.13
CA LYS A 113 -14.16 17.72 5.92
C LYS A 113 -13.83 18.92 5.06
N ASP A 114 -12.58 19.34 5.10
CA ASP A 114 -12.12 20.60 4.51
C ASP A 114 -11.14 20.33 3.37
N ASN A 115 -11.02 21.33 2.47
CA ASN A 115 -9.97 21.36 1.46
C ASN A 115 -8.59 21.24 2.12
N PHE A 116 -7.73 20.38 1.56
CA PHE A 116 -6.37 20.19 2.03
C PHE A 116 -5.37 20.88 1.10
N ILE A 117 -4.57 21.79 1.65
CA ILE A 117 -3.46 22.39 0.91
C ILE A 117 -2.23 21.53 1.14
N ASP A 118 -2.00 20.60 0.20
CA ASP A 118 -0.89 19.68 0.27
C ASP A 118 0.45 20.41 0.04
N LYS A 119 1.22 20.57 1.12
CA LYS A 119 2.55 21.20 1.13
C LYS A 119 3.69 20.21 0.89
N THR A 120 3.39 18.96 0.55
CA THR A 120 4.40 17.93 0.27
C THR A 120 5.34 18.44 -0.83
N PRO A 121 6.68 18.43 -0.61
CA PRO A 121 7.65 18.85 -1.61
C PRO A 121 7.54 18.02 -2.88
N LYS A 122 8.10 18.55 -3.98
CA LYS A 122 8.19 17.84 -5.26
C LYS A 122 9.61 17.37 -5.52
N ASP A 123 9.75 16.27 -6.24
CA ASP A 123 11.03 15.82 -6.78
C ASP A 123 11.42 16.58 -8.05
N SER A 124 12.58 16.23 -8.62
CA SER A 124 13.10 16.83 -9.86
C SER A 124 12.22 16.61 -11.09
N TRP A 125 11.26 15.68 -11.04
CA TRP A 125 10.32 15.41 -12.12
C TRP A 125 8.96 16.09 -11.89
N GLY A 126 8.84 16.89 -10.83
CA GLY A 126 7.61 17.61 -10.51
C GLY A 126 6.53 16.74 -9.85
N ARG A 127 6.89 15.55 -9.37
CA ARG A 127 5.99 14.65 -8.62
C ARG A 127 6.05 15.00 -7.16
N LYS A 128 4.93 15.02 -6.44
CA LYS A 128 4.96 15.14 -4.97
C LYS A 128 5.74 13.96 -4.36
N LEU A 129 6.42 14.17 -3.24
CA LEU A 129 7.09 13.12 -2.46
C LEU A 129 6.08 12.26 -1.66
N SER A 130 5.01 11.86 -2.35
CA SER A 130 3.97 10.94 -1.91
C SER A 130 4.13 9.66 -2.72
N HIS A 131 4.57 8.59 -2.06
CA HIS A 131 4.83 7.30 -2.68
C HIS A 131 3.90 6.27 -2.05
N VAL A 132 2.96 5.77 -2.83
CA VAL A 132 2.02 4.74 -2.40
C VAL A 132 2.30 3.45 -3.15
N VAL A 133 2.18 2.32 -2.46
CA VAL A 133 2.18 0.99 -3.10
C VAL A 133 0.89 0.25 -2.75
N ALA A 134 0.13 -0.12 -3.78
CA ALA A 134 -1.04 -0.99 -3.65
C ALA A 134 -0.56 -2.43 -3.43
N MET A 135 -1.03 -3.03 -2.35
CA MET A 135 -0.61 -4.34 -1.86
C MET A 135 -1.82 -5.13 -1.40
N ASP A 136 -2.27 -6.07 -2.22
CA ASP A 136 -3.46 -6.88 -1.94
C ASP A 136 -3.14 -8.10 -1.06
N ALA A 137 -3.93 -8.31 0.00
CA ALA A 137 -3.86 -9.51 0.85
C ALA A 137 -4.81 -10.60 0.33
N ILE A 138 -4.60 -11.85 0.75
CA ILE A 138 -5.60 -12.90 0.59
C ILE A 138 -6.80 -12.58 1.49
N ASN A 139 -8.01 -12.72 0.96
CA ASN A 139 -9.24 -12.70 1.75
C ASN A 139 -9.56 -14.10 2.25
N TYR A 140 -9.42 -14.34 3.56
CA TYR A 140 -9.63 -15.65 4.15
C TYR A 140 -11.10 -15.84 4.58
N LEU A 141 -11.75 -16.86 4.03
CA LEU A 141 -13.07 -17.32 4.50
C LEU A 141 -12.95 -18.16 5.78
N ASN A 142 -11.90 -19.00 5.85
CA ASN A 142 -11.52 -19.74 7.04
C ASN A 142 -10.18 -19.21 7.56
N SER A 143 -10.18 -18.69 8.78
CA SER A 143 -9.00 -18.07 9.38
C SER A 143 -7.84 -19.05 9.60
N LEU A 144 -8.04 -20.36 9.56
CA LEU A 144 -6.94 -21.32 9.68
C LEU A 144 -6.12 -21.46 8.38
N ASP A 145 -6.69 -21.11 7.22
CA ASP A 145 -6.03 -21.29 5.92
C ASP A 145 -4.79 -20.40 5.77
N GLN A 146 -4.74 -19.28 6.49
CA GLN A 146 -3.60 -18.35 6.47
C GLN A 146 -2.30 -18.96 6.99
N TYR A 147 -2.37 -20.04 7.79
CA TYR A 147 -1.21 -20.70 8.38
C TYR A 147 -0.64 -21.80 7.48
N THR A 148 -1.21 -22.02 6.29
CA THR A 148 -0.62 -22.94 5.30
C THR A 148 0.65 -22.34 4.72
N ILE A 149 1.63 -23.20 4.40
CA ILE A 149 2.91 -22.77 3.81
C ILE A 149 2.69 -21.99 2.50
N GLU A 150 1.73 -22.42 1.70
CA GLU A 150 1.37 -21.77 0.45
C GLU A 150 0.90 -20.33 0.67
N ASN A 151 -0.08 -20.12 1.56
CA ASN A 151 -0.62 -18.80 1.84
C ASN A 151 0.38 -17.89 2.53
N MET A 152 1.14 -18.40 3.51
CA MET A 152 2.24 -17.62 4.11
C MET A 152 3.29 -17.22 3.07
N SER A 153 3.68 -18.14 2.18
CA SER A 153 4.63 -17.86 1.10
C SER A 153 4.10 -16.81 0.12
N ARG A 154 2.81 -16.89 -0.26
CA ARG A 154 2.14 -15.90 -1.10
C ARG A 154 2.22 -14.52 -0.49
N GLU A 155 1.86 -14.39 0.79
CA GLU A 155 1.84 -13.09 1.47
C GLU A 155 3.25 -12.50 1.64
N LEU A 156 4.25 -13.34 1.93
CA LEU A 156 5.66 -12.93 1.96
C LEU A 156 6.15 -12.46 0.58
N ILE A 157 5.78 -13.16 -0.50
CA ILE A 157 6.14 -12.77 -1.86
C ILE A 157 5.49 -11.45 -2.25
N LYS A 158 4.21 -11.26 -1.92
CA LYS A 158 3.51 -9.99 -2.14
C LYS A 158 4.20 -8.84 -1.40
N ALA A 159 4.45 -9.00 -0.10
CA ALA A 159 5.16 -8.02 0.71
C ALA A 159 6.54 -7.68 0.15
N TYR A 160 7.32 -8.71 -0.19
CA TYR A 160 8.64 -8.53 -0.76
C TYR A 160 8.60 -7.82 -2.13
N THR A 161 7.61 -8.12 -2.96
CA THR A 161 7.39 -7.44 -4.24
C THR A 161 7.16 -5.94 -4.03
N CYS A 162 6.35 -5.56 -3.04
CA CYS A 162 6.05 -4.17 -2.71
C CYS A 162 7.25 -3.44 -2.07
N PHE A 163 8.00 -4.13 -1.21
CA PHE A 163 9.05 -3.52 -0.39
C PHE A 163 10.44 -3.56 -1.02
N ARG A 164 10.60 -4.29 -2.13
CA ARG A 164 11.81 -4.26 -2.95
C ARG A 164 11.86 -2.95 -3.73
N ILE A 165 12.32 -1.91 -3.05
CA ILE A 165 12.55 -0.60 -3.65
C ILE A 165 13.73 -0.71 -4.63
N PRO A 166 13.56 -0.39 -5.92
CA PRO A 166 14.67 -0.32 -6.86
C PRO A 166 15.73 0.65 -6.35
N LYS A 167 17.02 0.33 -6.54
CA LYS A 167 18.15 1.18 -6.10
C LYS A 167 18.04 2.65 -6.53
N SER A 168 17.36 2.92 -7.65
CA SER A 168 17.08 4.28 -8.14
C SER A 168 16.16 5.10 -7.22
N MET A 169 15.38 4.47 -6.35
CA MET A 169 14.47 5.08 -5.37
C MET A 169 14.97 4.94 -3.91
N GLU A 170 16.08 4.25 -3.65
CA GLU A 170 16.64 4.09 -2.28
C GLU A 170 17.01 5.42 -1.62
N LYS A 171 17.48 6.41 -2.40
CA LYS A 171 17.91 7.71 -1.84
C LYS A 171 16.74 8.59 -1.38
N SER A 172 15.52 8.32 -1.83
CA SER A 172 14.33 9.14 -1.54
C SER A 172 13.40 8.55 -0.49
N MET A 173 13.61 7.31 -0.05
CA MET A 173 12.71 6.62 0.88
C MET A 173 13.49 5.98 2.04
N PHE A 174 13.17 6.40 3.27
CA PHE A 174 13.88 5.95 4.47
C PHE A 174 13.18 4.79 5.22
N GLY A 175 12.01 4.34 4.76
CA GLY A 175 11.25 3.27 5.40
C GLY A 175 9.87 3.03 4.79
N ILE A 176 9.14 2.11 5.41
CA ILE A 176 7.80 1.68 5.00
C ILE A 176 6.81 2.10 6.10
N ALA A 177 5.75 2.80 5.71
CA ALA A 177 4.61 3.11 6.56
C ALA A 177 3.50 2.10 6.25
N THR A 178 3.26 1.18 7.19
CA THR A 178 2.26 0.11 7.07
C THR A 178 1.52 -0.10 8.40
N GLY A 179 0.68 -1.11 8.48
CA GLY A 179 -0.12 -1.45 9.66
C GLY A 179 -0.74 -2.84 9.53
N ASN A 180 -2.00 -2.98 9.96
CA ASN A 180 -2.72 -4.25 9.99
C ASN A 180 -3.24 -4.68 8.60
N TRP A 181 -2.33 -4.83 7.64
CA TRP A 181 -2.61 -5.21 6.26
C TRP A 181 -3.38 -6.53 6.17
N GLY A 182 -4.53 -6.51 5.48
CA GLY A 182 -5.40 -7.68 5.31
C GLY A 182 -6.12 -8.17 6.57
N CYS A 183 -6.00 -7.49 7.71
CA CYS A 183 -6.55 -7.97 8.99
C CYS A 183 -7.94 -7.43 9.34
N GLY A 184 -8.50 -6.57 8.47
CA GLY A 184 -9.85 -6.01 8.61
C GLY A 184 -10.84 -6.86 7.83
N ALA A 185 -11.32 -6.31 6.70
CA ALA A 185 -12.30 -6.96 5.83
C ALA A 185 -11.84 -8.33 5.28
N PHE A 186 -10.54 -8.61 5.27
CA PHE A 186 -9.95 -9.83 4.68
C PHE A 186 -9.60 -10.91 5.73
N ASN A 187 -9.97 -10.70 6.99
CA ASN A 187 -9.88 -11.68 8.09
C ASN A 187 -8.47 -12.25 8.40
N GLY A 188 -7.40 -11.55 8.01
CA GLY A 188 -6.04 -11.92 8.38
C GLY A 188 -5.74 -11.74 9.87
N ASP A 189 -4.85 -12.58 10.40
CA ASP A 189 -4.31 -12.48 11.75
C ASP A 189 -3.24 -11.39 11.83
N ARG A 190 -3.40 -10.48 12.80
CA ARG A 190 -2.52 -9.32 12.97
C ARG A 190 -1.12 -9.70 13.39
N GLN A 191 -0.95 -10.77 14.17
CA GLN A 191 0.36 -11.19 14.66
C GLN A 191 1.13 -11.86 13.52
N LEU A 192 0.49 -12.75 12.76
CA LEU A 192 1.08 -13.37 11.57
C LEU A 192 1.50 -12.33 10.54
N LYS A 193 0.61 -11.39 10.23
CA LYS A 193 0.90 -10.28 9.30
C LYS A 193 1.99 -9.34 9.80
N GLY A 194 2.05 -9.11 11.11
CA GLY A 194 3.09 -8.26 11.73
C GLY A 194 4.49 -8.90 11.73
N MET A 195 4.59 -10.22 11.52
CA MET A 195 5.87 -10.94 11.35
C MET A 195 6.34 -11.04 9.90
N SER A 196 5.50 -10.63 8.94
CA SER A 196 5.75 -10.73 7.49
C SER A 196 6.74 -9.69 6.97
#